data_AF-D1MEJ5-F1
#
_entry.id   AF-D1MEJ5-F1
#
_cell.length_a   1.000
_cell.length_b   1.000
_cell.length_c   1.000
_cell.angle_alpha   90.00
_cell.angle_beta   90.00
_cell.angle_gamma   90.00
#
_symmetry.space_group_name_H-M   'P 1'
#
loop_
_entity.id
_entity.type
_entity.pdbx_description
1 polymer ?
#
loop_
_entity_poly.entity_id
_entity_poly.type
_entity_poly.pdbx_seq_one_letter_code
_entity_poly.pdbx_strand_id
1 'polypeptide(L)'
;MSGKFTVLLFFLLEGYLAINLVFSEKPPYEKAVYDTATVLISSTKPPTVAGTLWCGAEKNTGKYSHLGEAEKTDKCCRTWHDCDEFMTPGEEKYGLHNTANYKVYLCHCNEMFHQCLKDVTGLEASLATQIGMAYFDVVSPKCLKKMYYERECDVSFYDQEGNTHDSNPDNDFFCPKLVPTMLW
;
A
#
# COMPACT_ATOMS: atom_id res chain seq x y z
N MET A 1 59.50 19.56 11.37
CA MET A 1 58.38 18.61 11.60
C MET A 1 57.02 19.33 11.49
N SER A 2 56.70 19.97 10.35
CA SER A 2 55.48 20.82 10.23
C SER A 2 54.56 20.42 9.07
N GLY A 3 55.08 19.84 7.97
CA GLY A 3 54.27 19.56 6.78
C GLY A 3 53.39 18.31 6.80
N LYS A 4 53.67 17.30 7.65
CA LYS A 4 52.91 16.04 7.66
C LYS A 4 51.58 16.13 8.43
N PHE A 5 51.48 17.04 9.40
CA PHE A 5 50.26 17.21 10.21
C PHE A 5 49.16 17.95 9.45
N THR A 6 49.54 18.95 8.64
CA THR A 6 48.61 19.73 7.83
C THR A 6 47.93 18.87 6.76
N VAL A 7 48.70 18.02 6.07
CA VAL A 7 48.17 17.16 4.99
C VAL A 7 47.15 16.13 5.50
N LEU A 8 47.39 15.53 6.68
CA LEU A 8 46.42 14.61 7.30
C LEU A 8 45.12 15.32 7.70
N LEU A 9 45.19 16.56 8.19
CA LEU A 9 44.01 17.36 8.52
C LEU A 9 43.17 17.72 7.28
N PHE A 10 43.82 18.00 6.14
CA PHE A 10 43.13 18.26 4.87
C PHE A 10 42.36 17.02 4.38
N PHE A 11 42.97 15.82 4.39
CA PHE A 11 42.28 14.59 3.97
C PHE A 11 41.15 14.18 4.93
N LEU A 12 41.28 14.45 6.23
CA LEU A 12 40.20 14.22 7.20
C LEU A 12 39.05 15.21 6.99
N LEU A 13 39.33 16.48 6.70
CA LEU A 13 38.31 17.49 6.39
C LEU A 13 37.60 17.21 5.06
N GLU A 14 38.32 16.86 4.00
CA GLU A 14 37.72 16.48 2.71
C GLU A 14 36.91 15.18 2.81
N GLY A 15 37.41 14.19 3.57
CA GLY A 15 36.66 12.99 3.89
C GLY A 15 35.38 13.27 4.69
N TYR A 16 35.44 14.17 5.68
CA TYR A 16 34.28 14.57 6.47
C TYR A 16 33.26 15.36 5.65
N LEU A 17 33.71 16.25 4.75
CA LEU A 17 32.84 17.01 3.85
C LEU A 17 32.16 16.09 2.83
N ALA A 18 32.91 15.13 2.26
CA ALA A 18 32.37 14.14 1.32
C ALA A 18 31.35 13.20 1.99
N ILE A 19 31.59 12.78 3.24
CA ILE A 19 30.64 11.98 4.01
C ILE A 19 29.33 12.76 4.23
N ASN A 20 29.39 14.04 4.60
CA ASN A 20 28.17 14.84 4.80
C ASN A 20 27.36 15.07 3.51
N LEU A 21 28.01 15.04 2.34
CA LEU A 21 27.32 15.17 1.05
C LEU A 21 26.65 13.87 0.58
N VAL A 22 27.15 12.70 1.00
CA VAL A 22 26.59 11.38 0.62
C VAL A 22 25.37 10.99 1.47
N PHE A 23 25.22 11.51 2.70
CA PHE A 23 24.14 11.13 3.63
C PHE A 23 23.02 12.18 3.78
N SER A 24 22.93 13.16 2.87
CA SER A 24 21.97 14.28 2.96
C SER A 24 20.86 14.23 1.89
N GLU A 25 20.40 13.06 1.49
CA GLU A 25 19.14 12.98 0.74
C GLU A 25 17.98 12.93 1.73
N LYS A 26 17.24 14.05 1.85
CA LYS A 26 15.99 14.08 2.62
C LYS A 26 15.03 13.05 2.00
N PRO A 27 14.35 12.21 2.80
CA PRO A 27 13.40 11.25 2.26
C PRO A 27 12.32 11.96 1.43
N PRO A 28 11.79 11.29 0.37
CA PRO A 28 10.86 11.92 -0.57
C PRO A 28 9.52 12.32 0.06
N TYR A 29 9.16 11.71 1.21
CA TYR A 29 7.94 12.01 1.95
C TYR A 29 8.23 12.47 3.38
N GLU A 30 7.27 13.16 3.98
CA GLU A 30 7.32 13.53 5.39
C GLU A 30 7.18 12.29 6.30
N LYS A 31 7.72 12.38 7.52
CA LYS A 31 7.65 11.28 8.52
C LYS A 31 6.21 10.79 8.75
N ALA A 32 5.24 11.71 8.74
CA ALA A 32 3.82 11.39 8.93
C ALA A 32 3.29 10.39 7.88
N VAL A 33 3.80 10.43 6.65
CA VAL A 33 3.42 9.48 5.58
C VAL A 33 3.92 8.06 5.91
N TYR A 34 5.16 7.92 6.37
CA TYR A 34 5.72 6.62 6.79
C TYR A 34 5.05 6.06 8.04
N ASP A 35 4.75 6.92 9.02
CA ASP A 35 3.99 6.53 10.21
C ASP A 35 2.59 6.04 9.82
N THR A 36 1.93 6.74 8.90
CA THR A 36 0.62 6.35 8.34
C THR A 36 0.70 5.02 7.61
N ALA A 37 1.72 4.81 6.78
CA ALA A 37 1.93 3.55 6.07
C ALA A 37 1.97 2.37 7.05
N THR A 38 2.71 2.52 8.15
CA THR A 38 2.81 1.50 9.21
C THR A 38 1.44 1.17 9.80
N VAL A 39 0.61 2.17 10.11
CA VAL A 39 -0.74 1.99 10.66
C VAL A 39 -1.67 1.27 9.67
N LEU A 40 -1.52 1.52 8.36
CA LEU A 40 -2.36 0.92 7.32
C LEU A 40 -2.07 -0.56 7.05
N ILE A 41 -0.87 -1.06 7.38
CA ILE A 41 -0.46 -2.44 7.07
C ILE A 41 -0.12 -3.30 8.28
N SER A 42 -0.02 -2.73 9.48
CA SER A 42 0.34 -3.45 10.69
C SER A 42 -0.58 -3.12 11.86
N SER A 43 -0.90 -4.13 12.66
CA SER A 43 -1.61 -3.97 13.93
C SER A 43 -0.74 -3.22 14.95
N THR A 44 -1.00 -1.93 15.14
CA THR A 44 -0.21 -1.03 16.00
C THR A 44 -1.09 -0.23 16.98
N LYS A 45 -0.47 0.58 17.85
CA LYS A 45 -1.16 1.57 18.70
C LYS A 45 -0.63 2.97 18.34
N PRO A 46 -1.50 3.91 17.92
CA PRO A 46 -2.94 3.76 17.69
C PRO A 46 -3.26 2.82 16.50
N PRO A 47 -4.42 2.14 16.50
CA PRO A 47 -4.77 1.17 15.46
C PRO A 47 -5.26 1.81 14.15
N THR A 48 -5.60 3.10 14.18
CA THR A 48 -6.09 3.87 13.05
C THR A 48 -5.38 5.21 12.98
N VAL A 49 -5.37 5.80 11.78
CA VAL A 49 -4.84 7.15 11.55
C VAL A 49 -5.66 8.15 12.37
N ALA A 50 -5.00 9.11 13.01
CA ALA A 50 -5.66 10.11 13.84
C ALA A 50 -6.77 10.85 13.06
N GLY A 51 -7.92 11.04 13.70
CA GLY A 51 -9.11 11.62 13.06
C GLY A 51 -9.97 10.63 12.28
N THR A 52 -9.58 9.34 12.23
CA THR A 52 -10.30 8.28 11.50
C THR A 52 -10.58 7.07 12.40
N LEU A 53 -11.61 6.30 12.05
CA LEU A 53 -11.96 5.05 12.72
C LEU A 53 -11.74 3.82 11.83
N TRP A 54 -11.56 3.98 10.52
CA TRP A 54 -11.46 2.89 9.55
C TRP A 54 -10.13 2.86 8.80
N CYS A 55 -9.33 3.93 8.83
CA CYS A 55 -8.02 3.95 8.18
C CYS A 55 -6.97 3.26 9.05
N GLY A 56 -6.90 1.94 8.97
CA GLY A 56 -5.92 1.10 9.65
C GLY A 56 -5.88 -0.30 9.03
N ALA A 57 -4.95 -1.13 9.48
CA ALA A 57 -4.74 -2.48 8.94
C ALA A 57 -5.95 -3.42 9.11
N GLU A 58 -6.71 -3.24 10.19
CA GLU A 58 -7.87 -4.05 10.49
C GLU A 58 -9.18 -3.29 10.30
N LYS A 59 -10.21 -4.00 9.84
CA LYS A 59 -11.56 -3.47 9.72
C LYS A 59 -12.09 -3.13 11.11
N ASN A 60 -12.71 -1.96 11.24
CA ASN A 60 -13.32 -1.55 12.50
C ASN A 60 -14.49 -2.50 12.87
N THR A 61 -14.53 -2.94 14.12
CA THR A 61 -15.57 -3.85 14.67
C THR A 61 -16.75 -3.10 15.30
N GLY A 62 -16.70 -1.78 15.37
CA GLY A 62 -17.75 -0.91 15.85
C GLY A 62 -18.91 -0.76 14.87
N LYS A 63 -19.82 0.18 15.17
CA LYS A 63 -20.98 0.44 14.31
C LYS A 63 -20.52 1.01 12.96
N TYR A 64 -20.99 0.41 11.86
CA TYR A 64 -20.70 0.85 10.50
C TYR A 64 -20.97 2.34 10.26
N SER A 65 -22.02 2.90 10.90
CA SER A 65 -22.40 4.30 10.78
C SER A 65 -21.47 5.27 11.51
N HIS A 66 -20.59 4.80 12.40
CA HIS A 66 -19.64 5.64 13.12
C HIS A 66 -18.44 5.94 12.25
N LEU A 67 -18.05 7.20 12.22
CA LEU A 67 -16.89 7.72 11.53
C LEU A 67 -16.11 8.63 12.48
N GLY A 68 -14.84 8.83 12.20
CA GLY A 68 -13.99 9.80 12.86
C GLY A 68 -14.31 11.23 12.43
N GLU A 69 -13.54 12.18 12.95
CA GLU A 69 -13.68 13.60 12.66
C GLU A 69 -13.49 13.92 11.18
N ALA A 70 -12.59 13.21 10.50
CA ALA A 70 -12.37 13.32 9.06
C ALA A 70 -13.35 12.42 8.30
N GLU A 71 -14.65 12.72 8.37
CA GLU A 71 -15.71 11.83 7.89
C GLU A 71 -15.58 11.43 6.42
N LYS A 72 -15.18 12.33 5.51
CA LYS A 72 -15.09 12.01 4.08
C LYS A 72 -13.94 11.05 3.81
N THR A 73 -12.79 11.31 4.43
CA THR A 73 -11.60 10.47 4.33
C THR A 73 -11.84 9.10 4.95
N ASP A 74 -12.47 9.08 6.12
CA ASP A 74 -12.74 7.86 6.85
C ASP A 74 -13.77 6.97 6.12
N LYS A 75 -14.73 7.58 5.42
CA LYS A 75 -15.64 6.84 4.51
C LYS A 75 -14.88 6.10 3.42
N CYS A 76 -13.83 6.69 2.84
CA CYS A 76 -13.02 5.99 1.83
C CYS A 76 -12.37 4.73 2.40
N CYS A 77 -11.78 4.81 3.59
CA CYS A 77 -11.19 3.65 4.28
C CYS A 77 -12.24 2.60 4.68
N ARG A 78 -13.42 3.04 5.14
CA ARG A 78 -14.53 2.12 5.44
C ARG A 78 -14.97 1.34 4.20
N THR A 79 -15.21 2.04 3.09
CA THR A 79 -15.59 1.42 1.81
C THR A 79 -14.49 0.48 1.29
N TRP A 80 -13.22 0.85 1.46
CA TRP A 80 -12.10 -0.03 1.13
C TRP A 80 -12.13 -1.35 1.92
N HIS A 81 -12.46 -1.29 3.22
CA HIS A 81 -12.68 -2.47 4.06
C HIS A 81 -13.99 -3.25 3.77
N ASP A 82 -14.86 -2.74 2.91
CA ASP A 82 -16.01 -3.48 2.37
C ASP A 82 -15.66 -4.30 1.12
N CYS A 83 -14.38 -4.34 0.74
CA CYS A 83 -13.90 -5.28 -0.27
C CYS A 83 -14.06 -6.72 0.23
N ASP A 84 -15.00 -7.46 -0.38
CA ASP A 84 -15.35 -8.83 0.02
C ASP A 84 -14.24 -9.86 -0.22
N GLU A 85 -13.23 -9.47 -1.01
CA GLU A 85 -12.19 -10.38 -1.45
C GLU A 85 -10.79 -9.79 -1.28
N PHE A 86 -9.97 -10.51 -0.54
CA PHE A 86 -8.56 -10.25 -0.32
C PHE A 86 -7.82 -11.56 -0.07
N MET A 87 -6.49 -11.49 -0.03
CA MET A 87 -5.60 -12.52 0.48
C MET A 87 -4.96 -12.01 1.77
N THR A 88 -5.12 -12.74 2.87
CA THR A 88 -4.44 -12.50 4.13
C THR A 88 -2.94 -12.81 4.05
N PRO A 89 -2.10 -12.30 4.97
CA PRO A 89 -0.67 -12.61 4.98
C PRO A 89 -0.41 -14.12 4.99
N GLY A 90 0.38 -14.61 4.03
CA GLY A 90 0.70 -16.04 3.87
C GLY A 90 -0.40 -16.89 3.23
N GLU A 91 -1.55 -16.31 2.86
CA GLU A 91 -2.63 -17.07 2.20
C GLU A 91 -2.23 -17.51 0.79
N GLU A 92 -2.61 -18.73 0.45
CA GLU A 92 -2.61 -19.23 -0.92
C GLU A 92 -4.04 -19.22 -1.48
N LYS A 93 -4.24 -18.54 -2.60
CA LYS A 93 -5.53 -18.38 -3.24
C LYS A 93 -5.36 -18.28 -4.76
N TYR A 94 -6.13 -19.06 -5.51
CA TYR A 94 -6.04 -19.13 -6.97
C TYR A 94 -4.61 -19.40 -7.48
N GLY A 95 -3.88 -20.31 -6.82
CA GLY A 95 -2.49 -20.63 -7.18
C GLY A 95 -1.48 -19.49 -6.95
N LEU A 96 -1.91 -18.38 -6.34
CA LEU A 96 -1.06 -17.27 -5.94
C LEU A 96 -0.80 -17.34 -4.43
N HIS A 97 0.38 -16.90 -4.00
CA HIS A 97 0.76 -16.82 -2.59
C HIS A 97 0.99 -15.35 -2.19
N ASN A 98 0.32 -14.90 -1.13
CA ASN A 98 0.57 -13.59 -0.56
C ASN A 98 1.81 -13.61 0.35
N THR A 99 2.97 -13.26 -0.21
CA THR A 99 4.23 -13.13 0.54
C THR A 99 4.32 -11.86 1.38
N ALA A 100 3.38 -10.91 1.24
CA ALA A 100 3.39 -9.69 2.02
C ALA A 100 2.92 -9.95 3.46
N ASN A 101 3.38 -9.13 4.40
CA ASN A 101 2.92 -9.14 5.78
C ASN A 101 1.60 -8.38 5.98
N TYR A 102 0.88 -8.06 4.90
CA TYR A 102 -0.38 -7.32 4.90
C TYR A 102 -1.38 -7.92 3.90
N LYS A 103 -2.66 -7.53 4.02
CA LYS A 103 -3.73 -7.99 3.13
C LYS A 103 -3.53 -7.47 1.71
N VAL A 104 -3.64 -8.35 0.73
CA VAL A 104 -3.66 -8.01 -0.70
C VAL A 104 -5.11 -8.00 -1.17
N TYR A 105 -5.63 -6.82 -1.49
CA TYR A 105 -7.00 -6.64 -1.96
C TYR A 105 -7.12 -6.76 -3.48
N LEU A 106 -8.35 -6.84 -3.99
CA LEU A 106 -8.61 -6.73 -5.43
C LEU A 106 -8.13 -5.38 -5.97
N CYS A 107 -7.56 -5.38 -7.18
CA CYS A 107 -7.12 -4.14 -7.83
C CYS A 107 -8.27 -3.13 -7.99
N HIS A 108 -9.48 -3.60 -8.29
CA HIS A 108 -10.67 -2.74 -8.38
C HIS A 108 -10.97 -2.03 -7.04
N CYS A 109 -10.81 -2.72 -5.90
CA CYS A 109 -11.00 -2.11 -4.59
C CYS A 109 -9.95 -1.02 -4.32
N ASN A 110 -8.68 -1.27 -4.71
CA ASN A 110 -7.62 -0.27 -4.59
C ASN A 110 -7.83 0.93 -5.52
N GLU A 111 -8.31 0.72 -6.75
CA GLU A 111 -8.67 1.79 -7.70
C GLU A 111 -9.80 2.67 -7.15
N MET A 112 -10.86 2.07 -6.60
CA MET A 112 -11.94 2.83 -5.96
C MET A 112 -11.45 3.59 -4.73
N PHE A 113 -10.57 2.98 -3.92
CA PHE A 113 -9.99 3.64 -2.76
C PHE A 113 -9.12 4.84 -3.18
N HIS A 114 -8.28 4.68 -4.20
CA HIS A 114 -7.47 5.76 -4.78
C HIS A 114 -8.33 6.93 -5.23
N GLN A 115 -9.34 6.64 -6.07
CA GLN A 115 -10.24 7.67 -6.60
C GLN A 115 -11.01 8.37 -5.48
N CYS A 116 -11.53 7.61 -4.51
CA CYS A 116 -12.25 8.17 -3.37
C CYS A 116 -11.39 9.19 -2.60
N LEU A 117 -10.12 8.86 -2.31
CA LEU A 117 -9.21 9.78 -1.64
C LEU A 117 -8.88 11.01 -2.48
N LYS A 118 -8.73 10.85 -3.81
CA LYS A 118 -8.51 11.99 -4.73
C LYS A 118 -9.69 12.94 -4.79
N ASP A 119 -10.91 12.44 -4.59
CA ASP A 119 -12.13 13.24 -4.60
C ASP A 119 -12.39 13.98 -3.27
N VAL A 120 -11.63 13.65 -2.20
CA VAL A 120 -11.72 14.39 -0.93
C VAL A 120 -11.10 15.78 -1.08
N THR A 121 -11.93 16.80 -0.87
CA THR A 121 -11.56 18.21 -0.96
C THR A 121 -11.86 18.98 0.33
N GLY A 122 -11.28 20.18 0.45
CA GLY A 122 -11.48 21.07 1.61
C GLY A 122 -10.53 20.75 2.76
N LEU A 123 -11.04 20.83 4.00
CA LEU A 123 -10.22 20.70 5.22
C LEU A 123 -9.59 19.32 5.41
N GLU A 124 -10.15 18.27 4.79
CA GLU A 124 -9.67 16.89 4.90
C GLU A 124 -8.67 16.49 3.80
N ALA A 125 -8.46 17.35 2.79
CA ALA A 125 -7.67 17.00 1.60
C ALA A 125 -6.22 16.62 1.91
N SER A 126 -5.61 17.26 2.92
CA SER A 126 -4.26 16.93 3.37
C SER A 126 -4.17 15.54 3.98
N LEU A 127 -5.14 15.15 4.80
CA LEU A 127 -5.19 13.82 5.41
C LEU A 127 -5.44 12.74 4.36
N ALA A 128 -6.37 12.97 3.44
CA ALA A 128 -6.63 12.05 2.32
C ALA A 128 -5.37 11.89 1.43
N THR A 129 -4.66 12.98 1.16
CA THR A 129 -3.38 12.96 0.43
C THR A 129 -2.30 12.18 1.17
N GLN A 130 -2.17 12.38 2.49
CA GLN A 130 -1.22 11.65 3.33
C GLN A 130 -1.49 10.14 3.32
N ILE A 131 -2.75 9.73 3.47
CA ILE A 131 -3.17 8.32 3.40
C ILE A 131 -2.90 7.74 2.01
N GLY A 132 -3.20 8.51 0.97
CA GLY A 132 -2.94 8.14 -0.42
C GLY A 132 -1.46 7.87 -0.68
N MET A 133 -0.57 8.83 -0.37
CA MET A 133 0.88 8.65 -0.50
C MET A 133 1.38 7.47 0.34
N ALA A 134 0.88 7.34 1.56
CA ALA A 134 1.29 6.27 2.46
C ALA A 134 0.95 4.89 1.89
N TYR A 135 -0.25 4.71 1.36
CA TYR A 135 -0.70 3.42 0.85
C TYR A 135 -0.15 3.13 -0.56
N PHE A 136 -0.25 4.07 -1.49
CA PHE A 136 0.05 3.80 -2.91
C PHE A 136 1.53 3.98 -3.27
N ASP A 137 2.24 4.91 -2.61
CA ASP A 137 3.66 5.16 -2.92
C ASP A 137 4.61 4.48 -1.93
N VAL A 138 4.34 4.60 -0.62
CA VAL A 138 5.25 4.07 0.42
C VAL A 138 5.06 2.57 0.64
N VAL A 139 3.82 2.10 0.83
CA VAL A 139 3.56 0.65 0.91
C VAL A 139 3.68 0.01 -0.46
N SER A 140 3.19 0.70 -1.51
CA SER A 140 3.18 0.23 -2.90
C SER A 140 2.71 -1.23 -3.03
N PRO A 141 1.50 -1.56 -2.55
CA PRO A 141 1.04 -2.93 -2.47
C PRO A 141 0.84 -3.53 -3.86
N LYS A 142 1.05 -4.84 -3.94
CA LYS A 142 0.43 -5.61 -5.03
C LYS A 142 -1.08 -5.72 -4.78
N CYS A 143 -1.84 -5.88 -5.84
CA CYS A 143 -3.27 -6.17 -5.81
C CYS A 143 -3.58 -7.41 -6.64
N LEU A 144 -4.68 -8.08 -6.30
CA LEU A 144 -5.19 -9.24 -7.02
C LEU A 144 -6.04 -8.78 -8.21
N LYS A 145 -5.60 -9.11 -9.43
CA LYS A 145 -6.34 -8.85 -10.67
C LYS A 145 -6.91 -10.15 -11.22
N LYS A 146 -8.21 -10.17 -11.53
CA LYS A 146 -8.89 -11.28 -12.21
C LYS A 146 -9.13 -10.88 -13.67
N MET A 147 -8.47 -11.55 -14.62
CA MET A 147 -8.55 -11.23 -16.04
C MET A 147 -9.27 -12.34 -16.81
N TYR A 148 -10.45 -12.05 -17.34
CA TYR A 148 -11.27 -13.05 -18.05
C TYR A 148 -10.89 -13.24 -19.53
N TYR A 149 -10.19 -12.27 -20.12
CA TYR A 149 -9.87 -12.23 -21.57
C TYR A 149 -8.35 -12.15 -21.82
N GLU A 150 -7.56 -12.99 -21.17
CA GLU A 150 -6.10 -13.03 -21.33
C GLU A 150 -5.67 -14.14 -22.30
N ARG A 151 -4.75 -13.84 -23.23
CA ARG A 151 -4.29 -14.82 -24.23
C ARG A 151 -3.34 -15.87 -23.64
N GLU A 152 -2.54 -15.48 -22.67
CA GLU A 152 -1.56 -16.33 -21.97
C GLU A 152 -1.85 -16.31 -20.47
N CYS A 153 -2.29 -17.45 -19.96
CA CYS A 153 -2.74 -17.64 -18.59
C CYS A 153 -1.83 -18.69 -17.93
N ASP A 154 -0.92 -18.26 -17.06
CA ASP A 154 -0.03 -19.20 -16.36
C ASP A 154 -0.84 -20.18 -15.49
N VAL A 155 -1.94 -19.68 -14.91
CA VAL A 155 -2.89 -20.46 -14.11
C VAL A 155 -4.32 -19.91 -14.32
N SER A 156 -5.31 -20.78 -14.44
CA SER A 156 -6.72 -20.49 -14.79
C SER A 156 -7.70 -21.08 -13.75
N PHE A 157 -8.74 -20.31 -13.36
CA PHE A 157 -9.70 -20.69 -12.30
C PHE A 157 -11.17 -20.35 -12.60
N TYR A 158 -12.07 -21.31 -12.37
CA TYR A 158 -13.51 -21.25 -12.66
C TYR A 158 -14.23 -20.17 -11.82
N ASP A 159 -14.24 -20.36 -10.50
CA ASP A 159 -14.66 -19.45 -9.42
C ASP A 159 -14.66 -20.28 -8.12
N GLN A 160 -15.50 -19.96 -7.13
CA GLN A 160 -15.38 -20.20 -5.67
C GLN A 160 -14.98 -21.61 -5.17
N GLU A 161 -14.98 -22.64 -6.01
CA GLU A 161 -14.58 -24.01 -5.67
C GLU A 161 -13.07 -24.28 -5.83
N GLY A 162 -12.32 -23.35 -6.43
CA GLY A 162 -10.85 -23.44 -6.53
C GLY A 162 -10.33 -24.45 -7.57
N ASN A 163 -11.18 -24.89 -8.50
CA ASN A 163 -10.83 -25.84 -9.55
C ASN A 163 -9.96 -25.20 -10.67
N THR A 164 -8.92 -25.92 -11.12
CA THR A 164 -7.99 -25.52 -12.19
C THR A 164 -8.33 -26.20 -13.52
N HIS A 165 -8.15 -25.52 -14.67
CA HIS A 165 -8.51 -26.05 -16.00
C HIS A 165 -7.49 -25.71 -17.10
N ASP A 166 -7.27 -26.61 -18.07
CA ASP A 166 -6.19 -26.45 -19.06
C ASP A 166 -6.54 -25.57 -20.30
N SER A 167 -7.81 -25.19 -20.53
CA SER A 167 -8.19 -24.39 -21.72
C SER A 167 -9.44 -23.53 -21.51
N ASN A 168 -9.50 -22.32 -22.11
CA ASN A 168 -10.57 -21.30 -21.98
C ASN A 168 -11.50 -21.17 -23.20
N PRO A 169 -12.26 -22.20 -23.60
CA PRO A 169 -13.04 -22.15 -24.83
C PRO A 169 -14.16 -21.08 -24.80
N ASP A 170 -14.67 -20.71 -23.62
CA ASP A 170 -15.89 -19.88 -23.48
C ASP A 170 -15.75 -18.61 -22.60
N ASN A 171 -14.54 -18.28 -22.11
CA ASN A 171 -14.29 -17.24 -21.09
C ASN A 171 -14.96 -17.53 -19.73
N ASP A 172 -15.19 -18.80 -19.41
CA ASP A 172 -15.83 -19.25 -18.17
C ASP A 172 -14.92 -19.09 -16.93
N PHE A 173 -13.65 -18.69 -17.10
CA PHE A 173 -12.70 -18.49 -16.00
C PHE A 173 -11.87 -17.22 -16.11
N PHE A 174 -11.21 -16.89 -15.01
CA PHE A 174 -10.24 -15.80 -14.94
C PHE A 174 -8.81 -16.27 -14.74
N CYS A 175 -7.89 -15.43 -15.20
CA CYS A 175 -6.46 -15.49 -14.93
C CYS A 175 -6.15 -14.58 -13.75
N PRO A 176 -5.86 -15.14 -12.56
CA PRO A 176 -5.43 -14.38 -11.40
C PRO A 176 -3.99 -13.91 -11.57
N LYS A 177 -3.72 -12.64 -11.27
CA LYS A 177 -2.36 -12.08 -11.24
C LYS A 177 -2.19 -11.17 -10.03
N LEU A 178 -1.04 -11.24 -9.36
CA LEU A 178 -0.60 -10.20 -8.42
C LEU A 178 0.17 -9.14 -9.20
N VAL A 179 -0.41 -7.95 -9.32
CA VAL A 179 0.20 -6.82 -10.06
C VAL A 179 0.43 -5.62 -9.15
N PRO A 180 1.40 -4.74 -9.44
CA PRO A 180 1.54 -3.49 -8.71
C PRO A 180 0.26 -2.65 -8.78
N THR A 181 -0.08 -1.97 -7.69
CA THR A 181 -1.14 -0.94 -7.69
C THR A 181 -0.70 0.31 -8.46
N MET A 182 -1.66 1.21 -8.72
CA MET A 182 -1.39 2.57 -9.20
C MET A 182 -0.62 3.40 -8.17
N LEU A 183 0.17 4.37 -8.62
CA LEU A 183 0.86 5.35 -7.77
C LEU A 183 -0.09 6.48 -7.36
N TRP A 184 0.25 7.18 -6.27
CA TRP A 184 -0.50 8.34 -5.80
C TRP A 184 -0.27 9.57 -6.68
#